data_AF-A0A0F5JT71-F1
#
_entry.id   AF-A0A0F5JT71-F1
#
_cell.length_a   1.000
_cell.length_b   1.000
_cell.length_c   1.000
_cell.angle_alpha   90.00
_cell.angle_beta   90.00
_cell.angle_gamma   90.00
#
_symmetry.space_group_name_H-M   'P 1'
#
loop_
_entity.id
_entity.type
_entity.pdbx_description
1 polymer ?
#
loop_
_entity_poly.entity_id
_entity_poly.type
_entity_poly.pdbx_seq_one_letter_code
_entity_poly.pdbx_strand_id
1 'polypeptide(L)'
;MKGIETVQPSTMLDRGEACKLVLKVMDLLLDPNSSEQARRYLTESYIQHNPNIPSGVDAIIDFTRSEEAERARKSMRPASDPPMFVVEGDRIVMVLPRDLPDPSDSSKTYRTYWFDMWRIEDGKLAEHWDGALKE
;
A
#
# COMPACT_ATOMS: atom_id res chain seq x y z
N MET A 1 41.86 0.36 16.62
CA MET A 1 40.45 0.41 17.08
C MET A 1 39.63 0.94 15.92
N LYS A 2 38.78 0.10 15.30
CA LYS A 2 37.77 0.57 14.36
C LYS A 2 36.62 1.16 15.18
N GLY A 3 36.25 2.41 14.88
CA GLY A 3 35.16 3.11 15.55
C GLY A 3 33.86 2.33 15.41
N ILE A 4 33.12 2.23 16.51
CA ILE A 4 31.76 1.73 16.51
C ILE A 4 30.93 2.87 15.93
N GLU A 5 30.45 2.72 14.70
CA GLU A 5 29.40 3.59 14.16
C GLU A 5 28.15 3.36 15.02
N THR A 6 27.79 4.37 15.80
CA THR A 6 26.49 4.42 16.46
C THR A 6 25.43 4.58 15.39
N VAL A 7 24.75 3.49 15.04
CA VAL A 7 23.51 3.53 14.25
C VAL A 7 22.53 4.38 15.04
N GLN A 8 22.17 5.55 14.51
CA GLN A 8 21.10 6.35 15.07
C GLN A 8 19.81 5.50 15.04
N PRO A 9 19.02 5.45 16.13
CA PRO A 9 17.77 4.73 16.09
C PRO A 9 16.89 5.35 15.00
N SER A 10 16.44 4.52 14.06
CA SER A 10 15.49 4.92 13.03
C SER A 10 14.30 5.60 13.72
N THR A 11 14.10 6.88 13.45
CA THR A 11 12.96 7.61 14.01
C THR A 11 11.68 7.00 13.45
N MET A 12 10.96 6.25 14.29
CA MET A 12 9.62 5.75 13.97
C MET A 12 8.71 6.96 13.75
N LEU A 13 7.95 6.92 12.65
CA LEU A 13 6.92 7.91 12.38
C LEU A 13 5.84 7.84 13.46
N ASP A 14 5.25 8.98 13.80
CA ASP A 14 4.04 8.96 14.61
C ASP A 14 2.87 8.33 13.82
N ARG A 15 1.80 7.93 14.53
CA ARG A 15 0.63 7.29 13.91
C ARG A 15 0.06 8.13 12.75
N GLY A 16 -0.04 9.44 12.93
CA GLY A 16 -0.60 10.35 11.94
C GLY A 16 0.29 10.49 10.71
N GLU A 17 1.60 10.57 10.88
CA GLU A 17 2.60 10.59 9.81
C GLU A 17 2.58 9.28 9.01
N ALA A 18 2.55 8.13 9.68
CA ALA A 18 2.44 6.82 9.04
C ALA A 18 1.17 6.69 8.19
N CYS A 19 0.01 7.12 8.73
CA CYS A 19 -1.24 7.11 7.97
C CYS A 19 -1.17 8.02 6.74
N LYS A 20 -0.61 9.23 6.88
CA LYS A 20 -0.45 10.18 5.76
C LYS A 20 0.49 9.63 4.70
N LEU A 21 1.57 8.95 5.09
CA LEU A 21 2.50 8.30 4.17
C LEU A 21 1.79 7.26 3.31
N VAL A 22 1.06 6.32 3.94
CA VAL A 22 0.31 5.28 3.23
C VAL A 22 -0.72 5.89 2.28
N LEU A 23 -1.54 6.82 2.77
CA LEU A 23 -2.54 7.50 1.94
C LEU A 23 -1.90 8.22 0.75
N LYS A 24 -0.74 8.86 0.96
CA LYS A 24 -0.06 9.58 -0.12
C LYS A 24 0.52 8.63 -1.16
N VAL A 25 1.12 7.52 -0.74
CA VAL A 25 1.63 6.50 -1.68
C VAL A 25 0.49 5.88 -2.47
N MET A 26 -0.61 5.52 -1.83
CA MET A 26 -1.81 4.99 -2.48
C MET A 26 -2.34 5.94 -3.56
N ASP A 27 -2.51 7.23 -3.21
CA ASP A 27 -2.93 8.29 -4.14
C ASP A 27 -2.03 8.36 -5.38
N LEU A 28 -0.70 8.33 -5.18
CA LEU A 28 0.26 8.41 -6.27
C LEU A 28 0.27 7.14 -7.15
N LEU A 29 0.13 5.95 -6.58
CA LEU A 29 0.15 4.69 -7.33
C LEU A 29 -1.16 4.41 -8.08
N LEU A 30 -2.25 5.08 -7.74
CA LEU A 30 -3.52 4.97 -8.46
C LEU A 30 -3.49 5.62 -9.85
N ASP A 31 -2.68 6.64 -10.09
CA ASP A 31 -2.54 7.26 -11.42
C ASP A 31 -1.14 6.97 -12.01
N PRO A 32 -1.04 6.24 -13.13
CA PRO A 32 0.22 5.99 -13.81
C PRO A 32 1.03 7.23 -14.19
N ASN A 33 0.38 8.40 -14.33
CA ASN A 33 1.05 9.66 -14.60
C ASN A 33 1.71 10.27 -13.36
N SER A 34 1.27 9.88 -12.16
CA SER A 34 1.79 10.37 -10.89
C SER A 34 2.64 9.35 -10.14
N SER A 35 2.60 8.07 -10.55
CA SER A 35 3.24 6.95 -9.86
C SER A 35 4.74 7.10 -9.66
N GLU A 36 5.46 7.76 -10.57
CA GLU A 36 6.89 8.03 -10.41
C GLU A 36 7.19 8.89 -9.16
N GLN A 37 6.28 9.78 -8.77
CA GLN A 37 6.44 10.59 -7.57
C GLN A 37 6.39 9.74 -6.29
N ALA A 38 5.86 8.52 -6.35
CA ALA A 38 5.84 7.60 -5.20
C ALA A 38 7.24 7.13 -4.83
N ARG A 39 8.20 7.10 -5.77
CA ARG A 39 9.58 6.61 -5.55
C ARG A 39 10.23 7.19 -4.29
N ARG A 40 10.05 8.49 -4.02
CA ARG A 40 10.66 9.15 -2.85
C ARG A 40 10.15 8.63 -1.50
N TYR A 41 9.02 7.94 -1.50
CA TYR A 41 8.35 7.36 -0.34
C TYR A 41 8.52 5.84 -0.22
N LEU A 42 9.22 5.22 -1.18
CA LEU A 42 9.47 3.78 -1.23
C LEU A 42 10.97 3.55 -1.06
N THR A 43 11.35 2.48 -0.35
CA THR A 43 12.76 2.04 -0.35
C THR A 43 13.12 1.43 -1.69
N GLU A 44 14.36 1.58 -2.15
CA GLU A 44 14.84 0.90 -3.37
C GLU A 44 14.68 -0.63 -3.26
N SER A 45 14.94 -1.18 -2.08
CA SER A 45 14.81 -2.61 -1.75
C SER A 45 13.39 -3.02 -1.33
N TYR A 46 12.34 -2.35 -1.85
CA TYR A 46 10.96 -2.63 -1.43
C TYR A 46 10.59 -4.11 -1.62
N ILE A 47 10.12 -4.76 -0.57
CA ILE A 47 9.70 -6.16 -0.61
C ILE A 47 8.19 -6.26 -0.86
N GLN A 48 7.80 -7.04 -1.85
CA GLN A 48 6.41 -7.25 -2.23
C GLN A 48 6.03 -8.71 -2.01
N HIS A 49 4.98 -8.93 -1.21
CA HIS A 49 4.43 -10.26 -0.95
C HIS A 49 3.22 -10.60 -1.83
N ASN A 50 2.64 -9.62 -2.53
CA ASN A 50 1.66 -9.89 -3.59
C ASN A 50 2.34 -10.75 -4.69
N PRO A 51 1.84 -11.96 -4.98
CA PRO A 51 2.52 -12.90 -5.89
C PRO A 51 2.49 -12.47 -7.37
N ASN A 52 1.71 -11.46 -7.73
CA ASN A 52 1.56 -10.96 -9.09
C ASN A 52 2.50 -9.77 -9.39
N ILE A 53 3.17 -9.22 -8.37
CA ILE A 53 4.01 -8.03 -8.50
C ILE A 53 5.43 -8.37 -7.98
N PRO A 54 6.48 -8.27 -8.81
CA PRO A 54 7.85 -8.43 -8.33
C PRO A 54 8.21 -7.40 -7.24
N SER A 55 9.15 -7.76 -6.37
CA SER A 55 9.76 -6.81 -5.43
C SER A 55 10.59 -5.76 -6.17
N GLY A 56 10.78 -4.60 -5.53
CA GLY A 56 11.53 -3.45 -6.04
C GLY A 56 10.64 -2.27 -6.43
N VAL A 57 11.13 -1.06 -6.20
CA VAL A 57 10.38 0.18 -6.47
C VAL A 57 10.01 0.35 -7.95
N ASP A 58 10.90 -0.04 -8.86
CA ASP A 58 10.64 0.03 -10.30
C ASP A 58 9.48 -0.89 -10.70
N ALA A 59 9.44 -2.11 -10.16
CA ALA A 59 8.37 -3.07 -10.45
C ALA A 59 6.99 -2.58 -10.01
N ILE A 60 6.90 -1.91 -8.85
CA ILE A 60 5.64 -1.35 -8.34
C ILE A 60 5.17 -0.20 -9.22
N ILE A 61 6.07 0.70 -9.58
CA ILE A 61 5.77 1.84 -10.44
C ILE A 61 5.33 1.36 -11.83
N ASP A 62 6.04 0.38 -12.41
CA ASP A 62 5.69 -0.19 -13.70
C ASP A 62 4.37 -0.97 -13.66
N PHE A 63 4.08 -1.67 -12.56
CA PHE A 63 2.81 -2.35 -12.37
C PHE A 63 1.62 -1.41 -12.52
N THR A 64 1.73 -0.13 -12.13
CA THR A 64 0.64 0.85 -12.29
C THR A 64 0.19 1.00 -13.75
N ARG A 65 1.06 0.73 -14.72
CA ARG A 65 0.81 0.82 -16.16
C ARG A 65 0.26 -0.48 -16.77
N SER A 66 0.17 -1.56 -15.98
CA SER A 66 -0.34 -2.85 -16.44
C SER A 66 -1.85 -2.84 -16.65
N GLU A 67 -2.34 -3.77 -17.48
CA GLU A 67 -3.78 -4.03 -17.62
C GLU A 67 -4.42 -4.50 -16.32
N GLU A 68 -3.68 -5.24 -15.49
CA GLU A 68 -4.14 -5.71 -14.18
C GLU A 68 -4.42 -4.53 -13.25
N ALA A 69 -3.48 -3.58 -13.15
CA ALA A 69 -3.70 -2.36 -12.38
C ALA A 69 -4.85 -1.52 -12.95
N GLU A 70 -5.05 -1.51 -14.28
CA GLU A 70 -6.20 -0.83 -14.88
C GLU A 70 -7.53 -1.49 -14.50
N ARG A 71 -7.60 -2.82 -14.53
CA ARG A 71 -8.77 -3.58 -14.07
C ARG A 71 -9.03 -3.30 -12.59
N ALA A 72 -8.00 -3.37 -11.76
CA ALA A 72 -8.04 -3.08 -10.33
C ALA A 72 -8.65 -1.69 -10.05
N ARG A 73 -8.22 -0.64 -10.75
CA ARG A 73 -8.78 0.72 -10.58
C ARG A 73 -10.28 0.81 -10.90
N LYS A 74 -10.76 -0.01 -11.83
CA LYS A 74 -12.18 -0.02 -12.22
C LYS A 74 -13.04 -0.85 -11.26
N SER A 75 -12.54 -2.02 -10.82
CA SER A 75 -13.30 -2.97 -9.99
C SER A 75 -13.12 -2.76 -8.48
N MET A 76 -12.00 -2.15 -8.04
CA MET A 76 -11.61 -2.05 -6.64
C MET A 76 -11.84 -0.67 -6.00
N ARG A 77 -12.91 0.03 -6.38
CA ARG A 77 -13.24 1.37 -5.86
C ARG A 77 -13.69 1.36 -4.39
N PRO A 78 -13.04 2.12 -3.49
CA PRO A 78 -13.43 2.18 -2.08
C PRO A 78 -14.85 2.71 -1.87
N ALA A 79 -15.45 2.35 -0.72
CA ALA A 79 -16.66 3.01 -0.22
C ALA A 79 -16.38 4.47 0.16
N SER A 80 -17.42 5.25 0.44
CA SER A 80 -17.27 6.66 0.85
C SER A 80 -16.70 6.84 2.26
N ASP A 81 -16.78 5.80 3.09
CA ASP A 81 -16.20 5.79 4.43
C ASP A 81 -14.65 5.87 4.36
N PRO A 82 -13.99 6.61 5.26
CA PRO A 82 -12.54 6.65 5.29
C PRO A 82 -11.94 5.28 5.70
N PRO A 83 -10.71 4.97 5.28
CA PRO A 83 -10.02 3.77 5.76
C PRO A 83 -9.73 3.87 7.26
N MET A 84 -9.70 2.71 7.91
CA MET A 84 -9.24 2.57 9.28
C MET A 84 -7.77 2.12 9.30
N PHE A 85 -7.03 2.51 10.34
CA PHE A 85 -5.62 2.16 10.47
C PHE A 85 -5.30 1.59 11.85
N VAL A 86 -4.56 0.48 11.85
CA VAL A 86 -3.87 -0.08 13.02
C VAL A 86 -2.38 0.19 12.83
N VAL A 87 -1.73 0.81 13.81
CA VAL A 87 -0.30 1.12 13.76
C VAL A 87 0.36 0.53 15.00
N GLU A 88 1.37 -0.30 14.77
CA GLU A 88 2.13 -0.97 15.83
C GLU A 88 3.62 -1.00 15.45
N GLY A 89 4.44 -0.28 16.22
CA GLY A 89 5.86 -0.13 15.91
C GLY A 89 6.10 0.48 14.52
N ASP A 90 6.85 -0.24 13.69
CA ASP A 90 7.18 0.12 12.31
C ASP A 90 6.13 -0.36 11.29
N ARG A 91 4.99 -0.89 11.73
CA ARG A 91 3.98 -1.50 10.86
C ARG A 91 2.67 -0.76 10.90
N ILE A 92 2.02 -0.72 9.75
CA ILE A 92 0.69 -0.13 9.56
C ILE A 92 -0.18 -1.06 8.73
N VAL A 93 -1.39 -1.33 9.23
CA VAL A 93 -2.45 -2.03 8.50
C VAL A 93 -3.52 -1.02 8.13
N MET A 94 -3.87 -0.97 6.86
CA MET A 94 -5.02 -0.26 6.34
C MET A 94 -6.19 -1.22 6.14
N VAL A 95 -7.35 -0.85 6.65
CA VAL A 95 -8.62 -1.55 6.42
C VAL A 95 -9.50 -0.66 5.57
N LEU A 96 -9.67 -1.02 4.30
CA LEU A 96 -10.35 -0.20 3.30
C LEU A 96 -11.77 -0.75 3.05
N PRO A 97 -12.84 -0.01 3.41
CA PRO A 97 -14.21 -0.44 3.16
C PRO A 97 -14.52 -0.45 1.65
N ARG A 98 -15.33 -1.42 1.24
CA ARG A 98 -15.79 -1.66 -0.13
C ARG A 98 -17.28 -1.97 -0.13
N ASP A 99 -18.03 -1.35 -1.04
CA ASP A 99 -19.39 -1.76 -1.36
C ASP A 99 -19.37 -2.48 -2.72
N LEU A 100 -19.79 -3.74 -2.74
CA LEU A 100 -19.79 -4.60 -3.94
C LEU A 100 -21.22 -5.02 -4.30
N PRO A 101 -21.53 -5.27 -5.59
CA PRO A 101 -22.83 -5.82 -5.98
C PRO A 101 -23.11 -7.14 -5.26
N ASP A 102 -24.34 -7.32 -4.77
CA ASP A 102 -24.75 -8.58 -4.16
C ASP A 102 -24.84 -9.69 -5.23
N PRO A 103 -24.18 -10.85 -5.04
CA PRO A 103 -24.17 -11.91 -6.04
C PRO A 103 -25.53 -12.57 -6.25
N SER A 104 -26.45 -12.43 -5.28
CA SER A 104 -27.81 -12.97 -5.33
C SER A 104 -28.86 -11.98 -5.81
N ASP A 105 -28.57 -10.68 -5.76
CA ASP A 105 -29.50 -9.60 -6.12
C ASP A 105 -28.74 -8.36 -6.64
N SER A 106 -28.68 -8.22 -7.96
CA SER A 106 -27.92 -7.14 -8.61
C SER A 106 -28.46 -5.73 -8.34
N SER A 107 -29.63 -5.58 -7.71
CA SER A 107 -30.15 -4.29 -7.25
C SER A 107 -29.59 -3.84 -5.90
N LYS A 108 -28.87 -4.73 -5.20
CA LYS A 108 -28.32 -4.50 -3.86
C LYS A 108 -26.79 -4.51 -3.88
N THR A 109 -26.24 -4.02 -2.78
CA THR A 109 -24.82 -4.11 -2.48
C THR A 109 -24.61 -4.72 -1.10
N TYR A 110 -23.43 -5.28 -0.86
CA TYR A 110 -22.97 -5.70 0.45
C TYR A 110 -21.62 -5.05 0.78
N ARG A 111 -21.39 -4.87 2.08
CA ARG A 111 -20.15 -4.30 2.62
C ARG A 111 -19.09 -5.40 2.79
N THR A 112 -17.89 -5.13 2.30
CA THR A 112 -16.69 -5.92 2.58
C THR A 112 -15.50 -5.00 2.84
N TYR A 113 -14.33 -5.57 3.15
CA TYR A 113 -13.12 -4.84 3.51
C TYR A 113 -11.91 -5.46 2.83
N TRP A 114 -11.05 -4.59 2.31
CA TRP A 114 -9.73 -4.95 1.83
C TRP A 114 -8.68 -4.61 2.90
N PHE A 115 -7.63 -5.42 2.97
CA PHE A 115 -6.56 -5.29 3.96
C PHE A 115 -5.23 -5.21 3.25
N ASP A 116 -4.49 -4.15 3.52
CA ASP A 116 -3.10 -4.00 3.11
C ASP A 116 -2.27 -3.67 4.34
N MET A 117 -1.06 -4.20 4.40
CA MET A 117 -0.11 -3.94 5.46
C MET A 117 1.21 -3.47 4.88
N TRP A 118 1.83 -2.51 5.53
CA TRP A 118 3.17 -2.06 5.21
C TRP A 118 4.09 -2.05 6.43
N ARG A 119 5.38 -2.29 6.18
CA ARG A 119 6.48 -1.93 7.09
C ARG A 119 7.09 -0.60 6.64
N ILE A 120 7.40 0.25 7.60
CA ILE A 120 8.02 1.56 7.41
C ILE A 120 9.48 1.47 7.86
N GLU A 121 10.39 1.99 7.04
CA GLU A 121 11.82 2.08 7.32
C GLU A 121 12.30 3.47 6.94
N ASP A 122 12.91 4.18 7.88
CA ASP A 122 13.45 5.54 7.68
C ASP A 122 12.46 6.50 6.97
N GLY A 123 11.19 6.44 7.39
CA GLY A 123 10.10 7.27 6.86
C GLY A 123 9.58 6.88 5.47
N LYS A 124 9.95 5.70 4.96
CA LYS A 124 9.52 5.16 3.67
C LYS A 124 8.81 3.82 3.83
N LEU A 125 7.92 3.47 2.92
CA LEU A 125 7.37 2.11 2.86
C LEU A 125 8.45 1.18 2.29
N ALA A 126 8.71 0.09 2.99
CA ALA A 126 9.81 -0.82 2.71
C ALA A 126 9.36 -2.25 2.37
N GLU A 127 8.15 -2.62 2.77
CA GLU A 127 7.62 -3.96 2.59
C GLU A 127 6.09 -3.92 2.61
N HIS A 128 5.44 -4.79 1.83
CA HIS A 128 3.99 -4.84 1.71
C HIS A 128 3.41 -6.24 1.63
N TRP A 129 2.29 -6.43 2.31
CA TRP A 129 1.45 -7.61 2.26
C TRP A 129 0.01 -7.23 1.93
N ASP A 130 -0.62 -8.04 1.08
CA ASP A 130 -2.05 -8.03 0.83
C ASP A 130 -2.60 -9.46 0.79
N GLY A 131 -3.90 -9.58 0.52
CA GLY A 131 -4.58 -10.87 0.38
C GLY A 131 -4.59 -11.44 -1.05
N ALA A 132 -3.76 -10.93 -1.97
CA ALA A 132 -3.81 -11.35 -3.37
C ALA A 132 -3.39 -12.82 -3.53
N LEU A 133 -4.10 -13.52 -4.42
CA LEU A 133 -3.74 -14.86 -4.88
C LEU A 133 -3.09 -14.75 -6.26
N LYS A 134 -2.32 -15.76 -6.64
CA LYS A 134 -1.68 -15.80 -7.95
C LYS A 134 -2.74 -15.99 -9.05
N GLU A 135 -2.70 -15.15 -10.08
CA GLU A 135 -3.60 -15.19 -11.25
C GLU A 135 -2.91 -15.65 -12.54
#